data_AF-A0A4U0F0P6-F1
#
_entry.id   AF-A0A4U0F0P6-F1
#
_cell.length_a   1.000
_cell.length_b   1.000
_cell.length_c   1.000
_cell.angle_alpha   90.00
_cell.angle_beta   90.00
_cell.angle_gamma   90.00
#
_symmetry.space_group_name_H-M   'P 1'
#
loop_
_entity.id
_entity.type
_entity.pdbx_description
1 polymer ?
#
loop_
_entity_poly.entity_id
_entity_poly.type
_entity_poly.pdbx_seq_one_letter_code
_entity_poly.pdbx_strand_id
1 'polypeptide(L)'
;MNAKQLLKTLQFSSPRVIYIINFQNKLKALRTPFKVRVIKPVNDFTLGQELTVDRIWNTDKLVTVFEIKNEFYQYHYFDIVLEK
;
A
#
# COMPACT_ATOMS: atom_id res chain seq x y z
N MET A 1 6.23 23.22 -5.53
CA MET A 1 7.01 21.98 -5.34
C MET A 1 7.22 21.32 -6.69
N ASN A 2 8.44 20.87 -7.01
CA ASN A 2 8.72 20.10 -8.24
C ASN A 2 8.89 18.59 -7.94
N ALA A 3 8.88 17.75 -8.98
CA ALA A 3 9.01 16.30 -8.83
C ALA A 3 10.28 15.85 -8.08
N LYS A 4 11.42 16.53 -8.27
CA LYS A 4 12.68 16.23 -7.56
C LYS A 4 12.58 16.52 -6.05
N GLN A 5 11.92 17.61 -5.67
CA GLN A 5 11.72 17.96 -4.26
C GLN A 5 10.76 16.96 -3.60
N LEU A 6 9.72 16.55 -4.30
CA LEU A 6 8.76 15.56 -3.82
C LEU A 6 9.40 14.18 -3.59
N LEU A 7 10.28 13.75 -4.50
CA LEU A 7 11.05 12.51 -4.36
C LEU A 7 11.98 12.53 -3.15
N LYS A 8 12.67 13.65 -2.91
CA LYS A 8 13.47 13.85 -1.70
C LYS A 8 12.64 13.79 -0.42
N THR A 9 11.38 14.23 -0.45
CA THR A 9 10.49 14.09 0.71
C THR A 9 10.07 12.63 0.90
N LEU A 10 9.82 11.90 -0.17
CA LEU A 10 9.39 10.50 -0.12
C LEU A 10 10.46 9.53 0.38
N GLN A 11 11.75 9.86 0.25
CA GLN A 11 12.82 9.05 0.86
C GLN A 11 12.67 8.92 2.39
N PHE A 12 11.93 9.84 3.01
CA PHE A 12 11.62 9.83 4.45
C PHE A 12 10.26 9.19 4.76
N SER A 13 9.52 8.72 3.75
CA SER A 13 8.29 7.97 3.97
C SER A 13 8.63 6.65 4.68
N SER A 14 7.94 6.39 5.78
CA SER A 14 8.17 5.17 6.56
C SER A 14 7.59 3.98 5.81
N PRO A 15 8.35 2.89 5.59
CA PRO A 15 7.83 1.69 4.94
C PRO A 15 6.87 0.89 5.83
N ARG A 16 6.64 1.36 7.06
CA ARG A 16 5.87 0.66 8.10
C ARG A 16 4.50 1.29 8.40
N VAL A 17 4.19 2.44 7.81
CA VAL A 17 2.90 3.11 8.04
C VAL A 17 2.42 3.84 6.80
N ILE A 18 1.13 3.65 6.47
CA ILE A 18 0.41 4.45 5.49
C ILE A 18 -0.76 5.14 6.17
N TYR A 19 -1.05 6.38 5.76
CA TYR A 19 -2.23 7.11 6.20
C TYR A 19 -3.32 6.97 5.15
N ILE A 20 -4.49 6.50 5.56
CA ILE A 20 -5.65 6.33 4.68
C ILE A 20 -6.83 7.14 5.20
N ILE A 21 -7.75 7.47 4.31
CA ILE A 21 -9.07 8.00 4.67
C ILE A 21 -10.04 6.82 4.68
N ASN A 22 -10.67 6.56 5.82
CA ASN A 22 -11.66 5.48 5.93
C ASN A 22 -13.04 5.93 5.42
N PHE A 23 -14.00 5.01 5.39
CA PHE A 23 -15.39 5.29 4.97
C PHE A 23 -16.12 6.34 5.83
N GLN A 24 -15.61 6.66 7.03
CA GLN A 24 -16.13 7.72 7.89
C GLN A 24 -15.43 9.06 7.65
N ASN A 25 -14.65 9.19 6.57
CA ASN A 25 -13.83 10.36 6.24
C ASN A 25 -12.81 10.73 7.33
N LYS A 26 -12.33 9.74 8.10
CA LYS A 26 -11.32 9.92 9.16
C LYS A 26 -9.96 9.44 8.68
N LEU A 27 -8.94 10.22 9.00
CA LEU A 27 -7.55 9.83 8.82
C LEU A 27 -7.20 8.69 9.78
N LYS A 28 -6.75 7.55 9.24
CA LYS A 28 -6.30 6.39 10.00
C LYS A 28 -4.88 6.02 9.60
N ALA A 29 -4.00 5.85 10.58
CA ALA A 29 -2.69 5.28 10.38
C ALA A 29 -2.80 3.75 10.34
N LEU A 30 -2.43 3.14 9.23
CA LEU A 30 -2.36 1.70 9.05
C LEU A 30 -0.89 1.27 9.15
N ARG A 31 -0.58 0.49 10.18
CA ARG A 31 0.78 -0.02 10.41
C ARG A 31 0.92 -1.39 9.75
N THR A 32 2.10 -1.67 9.21
CA THR A 32 2.42 -3.01 8.72
C THR A 32 2.79 -3.95 9.88
N PRO A 33 2.54 -5.26 9.75
CA PRO A 33 1.81 -5.90 8.66
C PRO A 33 0.30 -5.63 8.70
N PHE A 34 -0.34 -5.54 7.53
CA PHE A 34 -1.81 -5.45 7.43
C PHE A 34 -2.34 -6.33 6.30
N LYS A 35 -3.65 -6.65 6.35
CA LYS A 35 -4.31 -7.51 5.37
C LYS A 35 -4.87 -6.72 4.19
N VAL A 36 -4.77 -7.32 3.02
CA VAL A 36 -5.40 -6.85 1.78
C VAL A 36 -6.11 -7.99 1.08
N ARG A 37 -7.12 -7.67 0.28
CA ARG A 37 -7.86 -8.62 -0.55
C ARG A 37 -7.63 -8.31 -2.02
N VAL A 38 -7.32 -9.32 -2.82
CA VAL A 38 -7.13 -9.17 -4.27
C VAL A 38 -8.47 -8.82 -4.92
N ILE A 39 -8.53 -7.68 -5.62
CA ILE A 39 -9.69 -7.23 -6.39
C ILE A 39 -9.49 -7.36 -7.90
N LYS A 40 -8.24 -7.57 -8.33
CA LYS A 40 -7.88 -7.87 -9.72
C LYS A 40 -6.76 -8.91 -9.73
N PRO A 41 -6.90 -10.04 -10.44
CA PRO A 41 -5.85 -11.05 -10.52
C PRO A 41 -4.51 -10.46 -10.99
N VAL A 42 -3.42 -10.90 -10.36
CA VAL A 42 -2.06 -10.46 -10.67
C VAL A 42 -1.09 -11.57 -10.29
N ASN A 43 -0.21 -11.96 -11.22
CA ASN A 43 0.71 -13.10 -11.07
C ASN A 43 -0.04 -14.34 -10.53
N ASP A 44 0.43 -14.87 -9.39
CA ASP A 44 -0.11 -16.06 -8.72
C ASP A 44 -1.28 -15.76 -7.77
N PHE A 45 -1.75 -14.50 -7.73
CA PHE A 45 -2.82 -14.09 -6.83
C PHE A 45 -4.18 -14.10 -7.51
N THR A 46 -5.12 -14.78 -6.87
CA THR A 46 -6.48 -14.99 -7.38
C THR A 46 -7.48 -14.00 -6.77
N LEU A 47 -8.54 -13.68 -7.51
CA LEU A 47 -9.58 -12.76 -7.05
C LEU A 47 -10.17 -13.20 -5.71
N GLY A 48 -10.26 -12.27 -4.74
CA GLY A 48 -10.80 -12.53 -3.41
C GLY A 48 -9.80 -13.10 -2.40
N GLN A 49 -8.61 -13.51 -2.84
CA GLN A 49 -7.55 -14.00 -1.95
C GLN A 49 -7.10 -12.91 -0.97
N GLU A 50 -6.95 -13.26 0.31
CA GLU A 50 -6.38 -12.38 1.31
C GLU A 50 -4.87 -12.60 1.45
N LEU A 51 -4.13 -11.50 1.50
CA LEU A 51 -2.67 -11.46 1.58
C LEU A 51 -2.25 -10.51 2.71
N THR A 52 -1.02 -10.71 3.21
CA THR A 52 -0.41 -9.83 4.20
C THR A 52 0.60 -8.93 3.51
N VAL A 53 0.47 -7.63 3.71
CA VAL A 53 1.44 -6.63 3.25
C VAL A 53 2.48 -6.44 4.34
N ASP A 54 3.73 -6.75 4.02
CA ASP A 54 4.86 -6.70 4.96
C ASP A 54 5.41 -5.27 5.08
N ARG A 55 5.48 -4.55 3.96
CA ARG A 55 5.99 -3.17 3.87
C ARG A 55 5.30 -2.39 2.75
N ILE A 56 5.42 -1.06 2.82
CA ILE A 56 4.89 -0.12 1.84
C ILE A 56 6.05 0.66 1.21
N TRP A 57 5.97 0.89 -0.09
CA TRP A 57 6.95 1.63 -0.86
C TRP A 57 6.27 2.62 -1.81
N ASN A 58 7.04 3.58 -2.30
CA ASN A 58 6.59 4.52 -3.33
C ASN A 58 7.57 4.48 -4.50
N THR A 59 7.06 4.42 -5.71
CA THR A 59 7.89 4.56 -6.91
C THR A 59 8.36 6.00 -7.10
N ASP A 60 9.31 6.19 -8.01
CA ASP A 60 9.75 7.51 -8.48
C ASP A 60 8.60 8.34 -9.10
N LYS A 61 7.55 7.66 -9.55
CA LYS A 61 6.31 8.22 -10.07
C LYS A 61 5.21 8.38 -9.02
N LEU A 62 5.54 8.31 -7.72
CA LEU A 62 4.61 8.49 -6.60
C LEU A 62 3.50 7.44 -6.52
N VAL A 63 3.72 6.26 -7.09
CA VAL A 63 2.75 5.16 -7.03
C VAL A 63 3.05 4.32 -5.80
N THR A 64 2.04 4.11 -4.96
CA THR A 64 2.13 3.22 -3.80
C THR A 64 2.28 1.77 -4.23
N VAL A 65 3.22 1.07 -3.60
CA VAL A 65 3.55 -0.33 -3.86
C VAL A 65 3.56 -1.10 -2.54
N PHE A 66 2.97 -2.28 -2.54
CA PHE A 66 2.95 -3.21 -1.42
C PHE A 66 4.02 -4.27 -1.62
N GLU A 67 4.83 -4.50 -0.59
CA GLU A 67 5.72 -5.65 -0.50
C GLU A 67 4.95 -6.80 0.13
N ILE A 68 4.76 -7.88 -0.62
CA ILE A 68 4.07 -9.10 -0.21
C ILE A 68 5.01 -10.26 -0.52
N LYS A 69 5.46 -11.01 0.49
CA LYS A 69 6.39 -12.14 0.30
C LYS A 69 7.67 -11.77 -0.48
N ASN A 70 8.27 -10.62 -0.15
CA ASN A 70 9.45 -10.04 -0.82
C ASN A 70 9.25 -9.63 -2.30
N GLU A 71 8.02 -9.60 -2.78
CA GLU A 71 7.67 -9.14 -4.11
C GLU A 71 6.84 -7.86 -4.07
N PHE A 72 6.92 -7.05 -5.13
CA PHE A 72 6.37 -5.70 -5.17
C PHE A 72 5.15 -5.64 -6.09
N TYR A 73 4.03 -5.17 -5.54
CA TYR A 73 2.76 -5.07 -6.26
C TYR A 73 2.16 -3.67 -6.14
N GLN A 74 1.65 -3.12 -7.24
CA GLN A 74 0.96 -1.83 -7.19
C GLN A 74 -0.32 -1.93 -6.36
N TYR A 75 -0.64 -0.91 -5.57
CA TYR A 75 -1.74 -0.96 -4.60
C TYR A 75 -3.11 -1.24 -5.24
N HIS A 76 -3.34 -0.85 -6.50
CA HIS A 76 -4.65 -0.94 -7.17
C HIS A 76 -5.12 -2.36 -7.47
N TYR A 77 -4.28 -3.39 -7.26
CA TYR A 77 -4.70 -4.79 -7.35
C TYR A 77 -5.45 -5.26 -6.10
N PHE A 78 -5.46 -4.46 -5.02
CA PHE A 78 -5.96 -4.88 -3.73
C PHE A 78 -6.85 -3.84 -3.04
N ASP A 79 -7.80 -4.34 -2.24
CA ASP A 79 -8.54 -3.56 -1.24
C ASP A 79 -7.97 -3.82 0.16
N ILE A 80 -7.90 -2.78 0.99
CA ILE A 80 -7.44 -2.90 2.38
C ILE A 80 -8.55 -3.54 3.24
N VAL A 81 -8.21 -4.62 3.93
CA VAL A 81 -9.12 -5.27 4.88
C VAL A 81 -8.96 -4.59 6.24
N LEU A 82 -9.90 -3.72 6.58
CA LEU A 82 -9.95 -3.09 7.90
C LEU A 82 -10.76 -3.97 8.86
N GLU A 83 -10.14 -4.43 9.94
CA GLU A 83 -10.88 -4.95 11.09
C GLU A 83 -11.75 -3.83 11.67
N LYS A 84 -13.01 -4.15 11.99
CA LYS A 84 -14.04 -3.22 12.46
C LYS A 84 -13.68 -2.59 13.80
#